data_AF-A0A7I7PFE8-F1
#
_entry.id   AF-A0A7I7PFE8-F1
#
_cell.length_a   1.000
_cell.length_b   1.000
_cell.length_c   1.000
_cell.angle_alpha   90.00
_cell.angle_beta   90.00
_cell.angle_gamma   90.00
#
_symmetry.space_group_name_H-M   'P 1'
#
loop_
_entity.id
_entity.type
_entity.pdbx_description
1 polymer ?
#
loop_
_entity_poly.entity_id
_entity_poly.type
_entity_poly.pdbx_seq_one_letter_code
_entity_poly.pdbx_strand_id
1 'polypeptide(L)'
;MRRLQIDINRRNRAGQTLTSYVGPTPAIGERVVVFEPEDGVCADAVVAAVNPNRCLVALDVDWDSMRDDVLMRHVTTLTGSALRAVVPVGVPTGGATKGVAVLVDNC
;
A
#
# COMPACT_ATOMS: atom_id res chain seq x y z
N MET A 1 8.57 -2.16 4.87
CA MET A 1 8.83 -0.87 4.20
C MET A 1 7.52 -0.10 4.17
N ARG A 2 7.49 1.15 4.67
CA ARG A 2 6.26 1.96 4.78
C ARG A 2 5.82 2.47 3.42
N ARG A 3 4.51 2.58 3.22
CA ARG A 3 3.88 3.16 2.03
C ARG A 3 3.14 4.44 2.38
N LEU A 4 3.28 5.48 1.59
CA LEU A 4 2.61 6.76 1.80
C LEU A 4 1.84 7.17 0.54
N GLN A 5 0.56 7.47 0.70
CA GLN A 5 -0.23 8.01 -0.39
C GLN A 5 0.21 9.45 -0.65
N ILE A 6 0.38 9.82 -1.92
CA ILE A 6 0.72 11.18 -2.35
C ILE A 6 -0.20 11.62 -3.49
N ASP A 7 -0.17 12.92 -3.78
CA ASP A 7 -0.63 13.50 -5.04
C ASP A 7 0.61 13.77 -5.89
N ILE A 8 0.80 13.06 -7.02
CA ILE A 8 2.02 13.16 -7.83
C ILE A 8 2.16 14.54 -8.50
N ASN A 9 1.03 15.23 -8.65
CA ASN A 9 0.94 16.54 -9.29
C ASN A 9 1.22 17.68 -8.31
N ARG A 10 1.40 17.39 -7.02
CA ARG A 10 1.71 18.40 -5.99
C ARG A 10 3.15 18.30 -5.50
N ARG A 11 3.87 19.41 -5.69
CA ARG A 11 5.21 19.63 -5.16
C ARG A 11 5.32 21.00 -4.51
N ASN A 12 6.12 21.11 -3.46
CA ASN A 12 6.47 22.39 -2.87
C ASN A 12 7.52 23.12 -3.74
N ARG A 13 7.89 24.35 -3.37
CA ARG A 13 8.91 25.14 -4.10
C ARG A 13 10.30 24.49 -4.14
N ALA A 14 10.60 23.59 -3.20
CA ALA A 14 11.83 22.81 -3.17
C ALA A 14 11.76 21.52 -4.00
N GLY A 15 10.65 21.27 -4.71
CA GLY A 15 10.46 20.08 -5.53
C GLY A 15 10.01 18.84 -4.74
N GLN A 16 9.73 18.96 -3.45
CA GLN A 16 9.38 17.85 -2.57
C GLN A 16 7.87 17.64 -2.54
N THR A 17 7.46 16.39 -2.33
CA THR A 17 6.05 16.03 -2.19
C THR A 17 5.65 16.04 -0.72
N LEU A 18 4.58 16.76 -0.39
CA LEU A 18 4.05 16.83 0.96
C LEU A 18 2.89 15.85 1.11
N THR A 19 2.90 15.06 2.18
CA THR A 19 1.77 14.20 2.52
C THR A 19 1.64 14.01 4.03
N SER A 20 0.47 13.54 4.45
CA SER A 20 0.25 13.07 5.82
C SER A 20 0.71 11.63 5.99
N TYR A 21 1.12 11.27 7.20
CA TYR A 21 1.38 9.89 7.58
C TYR A 21 0.46 9.44 8.73
N VAL A 22 0.25 8.13 8.85
CA VAL A 22 -0.50 7.51 9.94
C VAL A 22 0.42 6.61 10.76
N GLY A 23 0.21 6.61 12.08
CA GLY A 23 0.99 5.79 13.01
C GLY A 23 2.30 6.47 13.45
N PRO A 24 3.35 5.69 13.75
CA PRO A 24 4.60 6.23 14.28
C PRO A 24 5.21 7.28 13.34
N THR A 25 5.80 8.33 13.91
CA THR A 25 6.53 9.35 13.16
C THR A 25 7.67 8.70 12.35
N PRO A 26 7.70 8.85 11.01
CA PRO A 26 8.79 8.31 10.21
C PRO A 26 10.10 9.05 10.49
N ALA A 27 11.22 8.38 10.28
CA ALA A 27 12.53 8.97 10.49
C ALA A 27 12.98 9.77 9.26
N ILE A 28 13.67 10.90 9.47
CA ILE A 28 14.37 11.59 8.37
C ILE A 28 15.43 10.64 7.80
N GLY A 29 15.50 10.55 6.48
CA GLY A 29 16.35 9.60 5.76
C GLY A 29 15.75 8.20 5.59
N GLU A 30 14.57 7.93 6.16
CA GLU A 30 13.86 6.66 5.96
C GLU A 30 13.46 6.50 4.49
N ARG A 31 13.72 5.30 3.94
CA ARG A 31 13.24 4.91 2.61
C ARG A 31 11.82 4.41 2.69
N VAL A 32 10.95 4.99 1.87
CA VAL A 32 9.52 4.65 1.78
C VAL A 32 9.14 4.44 0.32
N VAL A 33 7.98 3.83 0.10
CA VAL A 33 7.34 3.81 -1.22
C VAL A 33 6.20 4.82 -1.20
N VAL A 34 6.18 5.72 -2.16
CA VAL A 34 5.03 6.61 -2.39
C VAL A 34 4.13 6.02 -3.46
N PHE A 35 2.83 6.24 -3.35
CA PHE A 35 1.87 5.76 -4.33
C PHE A 35 0.72 6.74 -4.52
N GLU A 36 0.14 6.75 -5.71
CA GLU A 36 -1.10 7.46 -6.01
C GLU A 36 -2.10 6.45 -6.58
N PRO A 37 -3.17 6.13 -5.84
CA PRO A 37 -4.10 5.08 -6.22
C PRO A 37 -4.91 5.43 -7.49
N GLU A 38 -5.14 6.72 -7.75
CA GLU A 38 -5.93 7.21 -8.88
C GLU A 38 -5.27 6.87 -10.22
N ASP A 39 -3.95 7.08 -10.30
CA ASP A 39 -3.16 6.77 -11.49
C ASP A 39 -2.56 5.35 -11.44
N GLY A 40 -2.70 4.66 -10.31
CA GLY A 40 -2.21 3.30 -10.13
C GLY A 40 -0.68 3.20 -10.21
N VAL A 41 0.03 4.24 -9.74
CA VAL A 41 1.49 4.35 -9.82
C VAL A 41 2.14 4.36 -8.44
N CYS A 42 3.40 3.92 -8.37
CA CYS A 42 4.24 4.05 -7.20
C CYS A 42 5.68 4.43 -7.57
N ALA A 43 6.41 5.00 -6.60
CA ALA A 43 7.82 5.35 -6.73
C ALA A 43 8.54 5.19 -5.39
N ASP A 44 9.86 5.05 -5.43
CA ASP A 44 10.69 5.07 -4.24
C ASP A 44 10.91 6.52 -3.78
N ALA A 45 11.00 6.74 -2.46
CA ALA A 45 11.21 8.07 -1.91
C ALA A 45 12.00 8.01 -0.59
N VAL A 46 12.54 9.18 -0.21
CA VAL A 46 13.23 9.37 1.06
C VAL A 46 12.53 10.48 1.86
N VAL A 47 12.37 10.28 3.16
CA VAL A 47 11.83 11.30 4.06
C VAL A 47 12.85 12.41 4.26
N ALA A 48 12.57 13.60 3.73
CA ALA A 48 13.46 14.75 3.79
C ALA A 48 13.23 15.60 5.06
N ALA A 49 11.97 15.75 5.46
CA ALA A 49 11.60 16.48 6.67
C ALA A 49 10.29 15.94 7.26
N VAL A 50 10.12 16.15 8.57
CA VAL A 50 8.94 15.68 9.31
C VAL A 50 8.43 16.77 10.22
N ASN A 51 7.12 17.00 10.20
CA ASN A 51 6.41 17.81 11.17
C ASN A 51 5.49 16.90 12.02
N PRO A 52 5.97 16.44 13.20
CA PRO A 52 5.22 15.49 14.01
C PRO A 52 3.95 16.08 14.60
N ASN A 53 3.91 17.39 14.84
CA ASN A 53 2.74 18.07 15.41
C ASN A 53 1.54 18.10 14.45
N ARG A 54 1.79 17.94 13.15
CA ARG A 54 0.76 17.95 12.10
C ARG A 54 0.65 16.63 11.36
N CYS A 55 1.40 15.61 11.77
CA CYS A 55 1.54 14.34 11.06
C CYS A 55 1.87 14.52 9.57
N LEU A 56 2.74 15.49 9.23
CA LEU A 56 3.15 15.79 7.85
C LEU A 56 4.59 15.40 7.60
N VAL A 57 4.87 14.97 6.38
CA VAL A 57 6.22 14.70 5.88
C VAL A 57 6.45 15.40 4.55
N ALA A 58 7.70 15.78 4.31
CA ALA A 58 8.19 16.15 2.99
C ALA A 58 9.08 15.03 2.46
N LEU A 59 8.87 14.67 1.20
CA LEU A 59 9.48 13.51 0.56
C LEU A 59 10.27 13.94 -0.66
N ASP A 60 11.51 13.46 -0.75
CA ASP A 60 12.29 13.50 -1.97
C ASP A 60 11.97 12.23 -2.75
N VAL A 61 11.11 12.36 -3.75
CA VAL A 61 10.64 11.25 -4.59
C VAL A 61 11.62 11.03 -5.75
N ASP A 62 12.04 9.77 -5.93
CA ASP A 62 12.81 9.35 -7.09
C ASP A 62 11.85 9.10 -8.26
N TRP A 63 11.61 10.14 -9.05
CA TRP A 63 10.68 10.09 -10.17
C TRP A 63 11.12 9.13 -11.29
N ASP A 64 12.42 8.85 -11.41
CA ASP A 64 12.94 7.89 -12.39
C ASP A 64 12.64 6.44 -11.98
N SER A 65 12.31 6.20 -10.70
CA SER A 65 11.88 4.89 -10.18
C SER A 65 10.39 4.60 -10.37
N MET A 66 9.62 5.53 -10.96
CA MET A 66 8.18 5.44 -11.12
C MET A 66 7.77 4.21 -11.94
N ARG A 67 6.78 3.48 -11.43
CA ARG A 67 6.31 2.20 -11.98
C ARG A 67 4.85 1.95 -11.62
N ASP A 68 4.18 1.08 -12.37
CA ASP A 68 2.83 0.61 -12.04
C ASP A 68 2.79 0.01 -10.62
N ASP A 69 1.80 0.41 -9.83
CA ASP A 69 1.54 -0.17 -8.53
C ASP A 69 0.76 -1.49 -8.68
N VAL A 70 1.50 -2.59 -8.78
CA VAL A 70 0.93 -3.94 -8.93
C VAL A 70 0.03 -4.37 -7.76
N LEU A 71 0.03 -3.66 -6.64
CA LEU A 71 -0.91 -3.89 -5.54
C LEU A 71 -2.35 -3.47 -5.88
N MET A 72 -2.54 -2.58 -6.87
CA MET A 72 -3.86 -2.17 -7.38
C MET A 72 -4.44 -3.15 -8.43
N ARG A 73 -3.66 -4.13 -8.92
CA ARG A 73 -4.09 -5.05 -10.00
C ARG A 73 -5.03 -6.19 -9.56
N HIS A 74 -5.70 -6.09 -8.42
CA HIS A 74 -6.71 -7.07 -7.96
C HIS A 74 -8.14 -6.49 -7.88
N VAL A 75 -8.53 -5.64 -8.83
CA VAL A 75 -9.95 -5.33 -9.06
C VAL A 75 -10.31 -5.71 -10.48
N THR A 76 -10.45 -7.01 -10.72
CA THR A 76 -11.13 -7.53 -11.91
C THR A 76 -12.50 -8.02 -11.48
N THR A 77 -13.50 -7.22 -11.84
CA THR A 77 -14.92 -7.52 -12.02
C THR A 77 -15.32 -9.00 -11.90
N LEU A 78 -16.05 -9.37 -10.84
CA LEU A 78 -16.97 -10.52 -10.82
C LEU A 78 -18.41 -10.02 -10.91
N THR A 79 -18.82 -9.51 -12.08
CA THR A 79 -20.23 -9.58 -12.48
C THR A 79 -20.49 -10.97 -13.04
N GLY A 80 -20.92 -11.89 -12.19
CA GLY A 80 -21.33 -13.22 -12.61
C GLY A 80 -21.35 -14.21 -11.44
N SER A 81 -22.53 -14.41 -10.88
CA SER A 81 -23.01 -15.59 -10.12
C SER A 81 -21.97 -16.56 -9.55
N ALA A 82 -21.81 -16.57 -8.23
CA ALA A 82 -22.33 -17.64 -7.36
C ALA A 82 -21.64 -17.61 -5.98
N LEU A 83 -22.46 -17.52 -4.92
CA LEU A 83 -22.08 -17.86 -3.55
C LEU A 83 -21.56 -19.31 -3.47
N ARG A 84 -20.50 -19.54 -2.69
CA ARG A 84 -20.44 -20.62 -1.68
C ARG A 84 -19.21 -20.51 -0.79
N ALA A 85 -19.46 -20.31 0.50
CA ALA A 85 -18.49 -20.43 1.59
C ALA A 85 -18.10 -21.90 1.83
N VAL A 86 -16.86 -22.16 2.25
CA VAL A 86 -16.43 -23.45 2.82
C VAL A 86 -15.65 -23.20 4.10
N VAL A 87 -16.20 -23.69 5.21
CA VAL A 87 -15.59 -23.73 6.55
C VAL A 87 -14.69 -24.96 6.65
N PRO A 88 -13.43 -24.87 7.10
CA PRO A 88 -12.69 -26.05 7.54
C PRO A 88 -12.91 -26.30 9.04
N VAL A 89 -13.63 -27.37 9.35
CA VAL A 89 -13.60 -28.02 10.67
C VAL A 89 -12.26 -28.74 10.80
N GLY A 90 -11.38 -28.26 11.69
CA GLY A 90 -10.14 -28.93 12.03
C GLY A 90 -10.32 -29.95 13.15
N VAL A 91 -9.97 -31.21 12.88
CA VAL A 91 -9.47 -32.18 13.87
C VAL A 91 -8.18 -32.79 13.29
N PRO A 92 -7.08 -32.92 14.06
CA PRO A 92 -5.77 -33.17 13.49
C PRO A 92 -5.46 -34.68 13.41
N THR A 93 -5.10 -35.16 12.23
CA THR A 93 -4.28 -36.36 12.07
C THR A 93 -3.34 -36.18 10.88
N GLY A 94 -2.09 -36.60 11.09
CA GLY A 94 -0.94 -36.18 10.30
C GLY A 94 -0.94 -36.58 8.83
N GLY A 95 -0.07 -35.90 8.08
CA GLY A 95 0.26 -36.23 6.69
C GLY A 95 -0.06 -35.08 5.73
N ALA A 96 0.97 -34.29 5.41
CA ALA A 96 1.08 -33.41 4.24
C ALA A 96 -0.21 -32.75 3.72
N THR A 97 -0.60 -31.63 4.32
CA THR A 97 -1.68 -30.78 3.82
C THR A 97 -1.16 -29.72 2.86
N LYS A 98 -1.38 -29.91 1.55
CA LYS A 98 -1.57 -28.79 0.62
C LYS A 98 -2.98 -28.25 0.87
N GLY A 99 -3.09 -27.21 1.70
CA GLY A 99 -4.34 -26.49 1.92
C GLY A 99 -4.39 -25.24 1.06
N VAL A 100 -5.25 -25.22 0.03
CA VAL A 100 -5.74 -23.97 -0.55
C VAL A 100 -7.05 -23.67 0.18
N ALA A 101 -7.05 -22.63 1.02
CA ALA A 101 -8.24 -22.17 1.73
C ALA A 101 -8.88 -21.00 0.95
N VAL A 102 -10.18 -21.13 0.75
CA VAL A 102 -11.07 -20.26 -0.04
C VAL A 102 -11.52 -19.06 0.81
N LEU A 103 -11.69 -17.92 0.14
CA LEU A 103 -12.18 -16.64 0.66
C LEU A 103 -13.51 -16.75 1.42
N VAL A 104 -13.60 -16.00 2.52
CA VAL A 104 -14.87 -15.70 3.20
C VAL A 104 -14.94 -14.18 3.37
N ASP A 105 -15.76 -13.54 2.53
CA ASP A 105 -16.25 -12.17 2.76
C ASP A 105 -17.31 -12.21 3.87
N ASN A 106 -17.09 -11.44 4.93
CA ASN A 106 -18.11 -11.18 5.95
C ASN A 106 -18.80 -9.85 5.62
N CYS A 107 -20.13 -9.91 5.62
CA CYS A 107 -21.07 -8.80 5.44
C CYS A 107 -20.82 -7.61 6.37
#